data_AF-A0A952TG49-F1
#
_entry.id   AF-A0A952TG49-F1
#
_cell.length_a   1.000
_cell.length_b   1.000
_cell.length_c   1.000
_cell.angle_alpha   90.00
_cell.angle_beta   90.00
_cell.angle_gamma   90.00
#
_symmetry.space_group_name_H-M   'P 1'
#
loop_
_entity.id
_entity.type
_entity.pdbx_description
1 polymer ?
#
loop_
_entity_poly.entity_id
_entity_poly.type
_entity_poly.pdbx_seq_one_letter_code
_entity_poly.pdbx_strand_id
1 'polypeptide(L)'
;MWSLRVLSGPQAGSVHGLKLGRNLIGRGATCDIKINSSGVSKEHAEIHVYKDKILVVDLRSSNGTYLNGIKVQNGLVRLGDKMSIHDVILDIIPAAEKAAPAANAPAVTAANMNPAYPPGYGTPPPLYNHQQMPYPPPMHGGEGEVRAAPVLQAPQGPLKGLLTSFEDYMNRVALPGVYKMAEVLEFKMVLATFLVVFVFAVTLLSMIPMVQITRASITQESMRRASSLARTLARVNQQALLQGSYSALSTHDVETEDGVKRALIVQQSDGVILAPASQSGNSPDLPFVVSARRETKAQAQQIDDSTIGASFPIGMYDPNTGEPIVKAHAIILYDIGSLAFDDGRALSLFFQTLVIASLLGLALFYFMYKLIEYPMVSLNEQLDIAMREKRDNLEVKFMFPALQSLIGNLNSLLTRYIHGDAEGGGGGGVFANKDTEAANLLHLIGFPAVAVRADHSVIGCNQGFEQIARNTSAMMMNQTLDSIKDAALRQNIEHLLGKAREVPSSIHSDQLDFSGHLCAINCQAVSTSETVDYFLISIVPSEGGG
;
A
#
# COMPACT_ATOMS: atom_id res chain seq x y z
N MET A 1 35.87 -17.93 10.20
CA MET A 1 35.50 -17.15 8.99
C MET A 1 33.97 -17.09 8.93
N TRP A 2 33.38 -16.02 8.39
CA TRP A 2 31.92 -15.84 8.34
C TRP A 2 31.44 -15.87 6.89
N SER A 3 30.21 -16.32 6.67
CA SER A 3 29.56 -16.26 5.36
C SER A 3 28.18 -15.62 5.48
N LEU A 4 27.81 -14.82 4.49
CA LEU A 4 26.48 -14.27 4.31
C LEU A 4 25.68 -15.22 3.41
N ARG A 5 24.53 -15.69 3.87
CA ARG A 5 23.64 -16.54 3.09
C ARG A 5 22.35 -15.79 2.77
N VAL A 6 21.91 -15.93 1.53
CA VAL A 6 20.68 -15.31 1.03
C VAL A 6 19.51 -16.28 1.23
N LEU A 7 18.47 -15.85 1.93
CA LEU A 7 17.32 -16.67 2.29
C LEU A 7 16.08 -16.41 1.41
N SER A 8 15.95 -15.22 0.82
CA SER A 8 14.85 -14.88 -0.09
C SER A 8 15.32 -14.04 -1.30
N GLY A 9 14.45 -13.92 -2.31
CA GLY A 9 14.74 -13.16 -3.53
C GLY A 9 15.41 -13.99 -4.63
N PRO A 10 15.80 -13.37 -5.76
CA PRO A 10 16.28 -14.06 -6.96
C PRO A 10 17.56 -14.88 -6.78
N GLN A 11 18.27 -14.69 -5.66
CA GLN A 11 19.50 -15.38 -5.31
C GLN A 11 19.38 -16.22 -4.04
N ALA A 12 18.15 -16.59 -3.63
CA ALA A 12 17.93 -17.46 -2.47
C ALA A 12 18.75 -18.76 -2.58
N GLY A 13 19.40 -19.13 -1.47
CA GLY A 13 20.31 -20.28 -1.38
C GLY A 13 21.78 -19.97 -1.66
N SER A 14 22.10 -18.79 -2.22
CA SER A 14 23.50 -18.39 -2.43
C SER A 14 24.22 -18.05 -1.12
N VAL A 15 25.52 -18.32 -1.08
CA VAL A 15 26.39 -18.08 0.07
C VAL A 15 27.64 -17.33 -0.38
N HIS A 16 27.90 -16.19 0.26
CA HIS A 16 29.03 -15.32 -0.02
C HIS A 16 29.97 -15.28 1.20
N GLY A 17 31.25 -15.58 1.01
CA GLY A 17 32.24 -15.45 2.08
C GLY A 17 32.47 -13.99 2.46
N LEU A 18 32.48 -13.69 3.76
CA LEU A 18 32.77 -12.35 4.28
C LEU A 18 34.26 -12.22 4.62
N LYS A 19 34.88 -11.14 4.14
CA LYS A 19 36.26 -10.76 4.49
C LYS A 19 36.28 -10.06 5.85
N LEU A 20 37.40 -10.12 6.56
CA LEU A 20 37.61 -9.29 7.75
C LEU A 20 37.65 -7.81 7.32
N GLY A 21 36.99 -6.93 8.08
CA GLY A 21 36.81 -5.52 7.73
C GLY A 21 35.52 -5.26 6.94
N ARG A 22 35.56 -4.30 6.02
CA ARG A 22 34.39 -3.80 5.27
C ARG A 22 34.03 -4.71 4.10
N ASN A 23 32.75 -5.06 3.99
CA ASN A 23 32.15 -5.77 2.86
C ASN A 23 30.96 -4.96 2.34
N LEU A 24 30.99 -4.51 1.09
CA LEU A 24 29.94 -3.67 0.51
C LEU A 24 28.83 -4.53 -0.14
N ILE A 25 27.57 -4.22 0.17
CA ILE A 25 26.38 -4.92 -0.33
C ILE A 25 25.47 -3.97 -1.08
N GLY A 26 24.99 -4.40 -2.25
CA GLY A 26 24.06 -3.64 -3.06
C GLY A 26 23.85 -4.26 -4.43
N ARG A 27 23.09 -3.58 -5.29
CA ARG A 27 22.84 -4.04 -6.67
C ARG A 27 23.95 -3.64 -7.65
N GLY A 28 24.80 -2.67 -7.26
CA GLY A 28 25.88 -2.15 -8.09
C GLY A 28 26.94 -3.21 -8.41
N ALA A 29 27.56 -3.11 -9.58
CA ALA A 29 28.66 -4.00 -9.96
C ALA A 29 29.94 -3.79 -9.12
N THR A 30 30.01 -2.67 -8.40
CA THR A 30 31.12 -2.30 -7.50
C THR A 30 31.01 -2.91 -6.10
N CYS A 31 29.91 -3.58 -5.77
CA CYS A 31 29.70 -4.20 -4.45
C CYS A 31 30.46 -5.54 -4.34
N ASP A 32 31.04 -5.82 -3.16
CA ASP A 32 31.62 -7.13 -2.85
C ASP A 32 30.57 -8.24 -2.93
N ILE A 33 29.34 -7.93 -2.52
CA ILE A 33 28.20 -8.84 -2.56
C ILE A 33 27.09 -8.18 -3.38
N LYS A 34 26.90 -8.70 -4.59
CA LYS A 34 25.90 -8.20 -5.52
C LYS A 34 24.55 -8.87 -5.29
N ILE A 35 23.54 -8.04 -5.07
CA ILE A 35 22.15 -8.44 -4.84
C ILE A 35 21.27 -8.00 -6.02
N ASN A 36 20.72 -8.97 -6.73
CA ASN A 36 19.91 -8.78 -7.93
C ASN A 36 18.44 -8.52 -7.58
N SER A 37 18.16 -7.40 -6.91
CA SER A 37 16.79 -6.93 -6.66
C SER A 37 16.63 -5.44 -7.01
N SER A 38 15.57 -5.11 -7.75
CA SER A 38 15.33 -3.75 -8.26
C SER A 38 15.18 -2.71 -7.15
N GLY A 39 14.60 -3.10 -6.01
CA GLY A 39 14.46 -2.24 -4.83
C GLY A 39 15.71 -2.16 -3.94
N VAL A 40 16.80 -2.85 -4.29
CA VAL A 40 18.09 -2.69 -3.62
C VAL A 40 18.89 -1.59 -4.32
N SER A 41 19.28 -0.56 -3.55
CA SER A 41 20.18 0.53 -3.97
C SER A 41 21.52 0.01 -4.53
N LYS A 42 22.17 0.82 -5.38
CA LYS A 42 23.47 0.47 -5.99
C LYS A 42 24.52 0.14 -4.94
N GLU A 43 24.61 0.97 -3.91
CA GLU A 43 25.34 0.72 -2.66
C GLU A 43 24.30 0.83 -1.55
N HIS A 44 23.99 -0.27 -0.87
CA HIS A 44 22.86 -0.34 0.05
C HIS A 44 23.31 -0.33 1.50
N ALA A 45 24.22 -1.23 1.85
CA ALA A 45 24.73 -1.39 3.19
C ALA A 45 26.17 -1.92 3.19
N GLU A 46 26.85 -1.77 4.32
CA GLU A 46 28.15 -2.35 4.59
C GLU A 46 28.06 -3.33 5.74
N ILE A 47 28.75 -4.47 5.62
CA ILE A 47 28.97 -5.40 6.72
C ILE A 47 30.43 -5.30 7.15
N HIS A 48 30.64 -4.85 8.39
CA HIS A 48 31.93 -4.73 9.04
C HIS A 48 32.16 -5.94 9.93
N VAL A 49 33.10 -6.80 9.55
CA VAL A 49 33.45 -8.01 10.28
C VAL A 49 34.70 -7.77 11.11
N TYR A 50 34.57 -7.87 12.42
CA TYR A 50 35.67 -7.87 13.37
C TYR A 50 35.92 -9.28 13.90
N LYS A 51 36.97 -9.46 14.72
CA LYS A 51 37.30 -10.78 15.29
C LYS A 51 36.22 -11.31 16.23
N ASP A 52 35.52 -10.41 16.92
CA ASP A 52 34.59 -10.68 18.01
C ASP A 52 33.14 -10.27 17.70
N LYS A 53 32.91 -9.48 16.65
CA LYS A 53 31.59 -8.91 16.34
C LYS A 53 31.39 -8.61 14.85
N ILE A 54 30.12 -8.48 14.45
CA ILE A 54 29.73 -8.09 13.10
C ILE A 54 28.76 -6.92 13.19
N LEU A 55 29.02 -5.85 12.44
CA LEU A 55 28.19 -4.66 12.38
C LEU A 55 27.65 -4.48 10.95
N VAL A 56 26.37 -4.16 10.82
CA VAL A 56 25.78 -3.69 9.57
C VAL A 56 25.58 -2.17 9.63
N VAL A 57 25.85 -1.48 8.53
CA VAL A 57 25.67 -0.03 8.38
C VAL A 57 24.92 0.25 7.08
N ASP A 58 23.75 0.87 7.15
CA ASP A 58 22.97 1.32 6.00
C ASP A 58 23.61 2.58 5.40
N LEU A 59 23.82 2.59 4.08
CA LEU A 59 24.42 3.70 3.34
C LEU A 59 23.37 4.68 2.80
N ARG A 60 22.36 4.99 3.60
CA ARG A 60 21.18 5.80 3.20
C ARG A 60 20.48 5.20 1.99
N SER A 61 20.21 3.90 2.07
CA SER A 61 19.53 3.18 1.01
C SER A 61 18.08 3.67 0.85
N SER A 62 17.51 3.51 -0.34
CA SER A 62 16.16 4.02 -0.66
C SER A 62 15.07 3.33 0.16
N ASN A 63 15.24 2.05 0.48
CA ASN A 63 14.26 1.24 1.21
C ASN A 63 14.67 0.92 2.65
N GLY A 64 15.91 1.22 3.04
CA GLY A 64 16.47 0.95 4.36
C GLY A 64 16.93 -0.50 4.54
N THR A 65 17.85 -0.66 5.49
CA THR A 65 18.28 -1.95 6.04
C THR A 65 17.53 -2.25 7.33
N TYR A 66 17.11 -3.49 7.53
CA TYR A 66 16.39 -3.94 8.72
C TYR A 66 17.13 -5.11 9.36
N LEU A 67 17.09 -5.19 10.68
CA LEU A 67 17.59 -6.31 11.47
C LEU A 67 16.43 -6.83 12.32
N ASN A 68 16.06 -8.09 12.13
CA ASN A 68 14.90 -8.74 12.75
C ASN A 68 13.60 -7.90 12.62
N GLY A 69 13.40 -7.29 11.44
CA GLY A 69 12.23 -6.46 11.14
C GLY A 69 12.31 -5.00 11.63
N ILE A 70 13.36 -4.62 12.36
CA ILE A 70 13.56 -3.25 12.86
C ILE A 70 14.51 -2.52 11.91
N LYS A 71 14.09 -1.35 11.40
CA LYS A 71 14.94 -0.51 10.54
C LYS A 71 16.15 0.00 11.32
N VAL A 72 17.35 -0.20 10.79
CA VAL A 72 18.60 0.20 11.44
C VAL A 72 19.43 1.07 10.49
N GLN A 73 20.03 2.12 11.04
CA GLN A 73 21.13 2.81 10.36
C GLN A 73 22.44 2.08 10.61
N ASN A 74 22.68 1.66 11.86
CA ASN A 74 23.82 0.84 12.27
C ASN A 74 23.29 -0.26 13.22
N GLY A 75 23.75 -1.50 13.10
CA GLY A 75 23.25 -2.60 13.93
C GLY A 75 24.28 -3.71 14.18
N LEU A 76 24.39 -4.18 15.42
CA LEU A 76 25.21 -5.35 15.75
C LEU A 76 24.47 -6.62 15.32
N VAL A 77 25.06 -7.39 14.41
CA VAL A 77 24.49 -8.63 13.89
C VAL A 77 25.00 -9.82 14.71
N ARG A 78 24.08 -10.58 15.31
CA ARG A 78 24.38 -11.82 16.03
C ARG A 78 24.04 -13.03 15.18
N LEU A 79 24.64 -14.17 15.52
CA LEU A 79 24.29 -15.46 14.91
C LEU A 79 22.81 -15.75 15.12
N GLY A 80 22.11 -16.07 14.04
CA GLY A 80 20.67 -16.33 14.03
C GLY A 80 19.82 -15.14 13.59
N ASP A 81 20.33 -13.91 13.70
CA ASP A 81 19.62 -12.70 13.26
C ASP A 81 19.32 -12.75 11.76
N LYS A 82 18.19 -12.14 11.39
CA LYS A 82 17.74 -11.98 10.01
C LYS A 82 17.90 -10.53 9.62
N MET A 83 18.78 -10.26 8.67
CA MET A 83 18.90 -8.96 8.05
C MET A 83 18.02 -8.92 6.81
N SER A 84 17.33 -7.82 6.56
CA SER A 84 16.66 -7.61 5.27
C SER A 84 17.04 -6.29 4.65
N ILE A 85 17.19 -6.32 3.33
CA ILE A 85 17.44 -5.17 2.46
C ILE A 85 16.36 -5.18 1.39
N HIS A 86 15.36 -4.32 1.54
CA HIS A 86 14.11 -4.41 0.77
C HIS A 86 13.43 -5.79 0.87
N ASP A 87 13.33 -6.55 -0.22
CA ASP A 87 12.66 -7.84 -0.35
C ASP A 87 13.60 -9.06 -0.14
N VAL A 88 14.89 -8.80 0.08
CA VAL A 88 15.92 -9.83 0.25
C VAL A 88 16.25 -10.01 1.73
N ILE A 89 16.04 -11.22 2.24
CA ILE A 89 16.39 -11.64 3.60
C ILE A 89 17.73 -12.37 3.56
N LEU A 90 18.59 -12.06 4.52
CA LEU A 90 19.96 -12.51 4.65
C LEU A 90 20.20 -13.01 6.08
N ASP A 91 21.05 -14.01 6.25
CA ASP A 91 21.60 -14.39 7.55
C ASP A 91 23.11 -14.60 7.50
N ILE A 92 23.75 -14.49 8.67
CA ILE A 92 25.18 -14.78 8.82
C ILE A 92 25.34 -16.15 9.45
N ILE A 93 26.16 -16.98 8.81
CA ILE A 93 26.52 -18.31 9.26
C ILE A 93 28.04 -18.43 9.45
N PRO A 94 28.50 -19.30 10.36
CA PRO A 94 29.91 -19.67 10.41
C PRO A 94 30.30 -20.30 9.06
N ALA A 95 31.40 -19.84 8.47
CA ALA A 95 31.91 -20.48 7.27
C ALA A 95 32.35 -21.90 7.65
N ALA A 96 31.76 -22.91 7.01
CA ALA A 96 32.30 -24.26 7.06
C ALA A 96 33.73 -24.23 6.52
N GLU A 97 34.67 -24.70 7.34
CA GLU A 97 36.08 -24.79 6.97
C GLU A 97 36.19 -25.73 5.77
N LYS A 98 36.53 -25.17 4.60
CA LYS A 98 36.74 -25.94 3.39
C LYS A 98 38.00 -26.77 3.61
N ALA A 99 37.83 -28.08 3.73
CA ALA A 99 38.91 -29.06 3.87
C ALA A 99 40.02 -28.80 2.84
N ALA A 100 41.26 -28.80 3.31
CA ALA A 100 42.46 -28.72 2.48
C ALA A 100 42.44 -29.86 1.43
N PRO A 101 42.88 -29.62 0.18
CA PRO A 101 42.96 -30.68 -0.81
C PRO A 101 44.09 -31.64 -0.44
N ALA A 102 43.76 -32.91 -0.22
CA ALA A 102 44.73 -33.99 -0.12
C ALA A 102 45.43 -34.18 -1.48
N ALA A 103 46.77 -34.14 -1.44
CA ALA A 103 47.62 -34.58 -2.52
C ALA A 103 47.69 -36.12 -2.52
N ASN A 104 47.32 -36.76 -3.64
CA ASN A 104 48.12 -37.81 -4.29
C ASN A 104 47.55 -38.17 -5.68
N ALA A 105 48.48 -38.29 -6.62
CA ALA A 105 48.45 -38.42 -8.08
C ALA A 105 47.80 -39.76 -8.58
N PRO A 106 47.61 -40.05 -9.91
CA PRO A 106 48.41 -39.54 -11.04
C PRO A 106 47.69 -39.13 -12.33
N ALA A 107 48.51 -38.46 -13.16
CA ALA A 107 48.24 -37.90 -14.46
C ALA A 107 47.90 -38.94 -15.55
N VAL A 108 47.03 -38.55 -16.47
CA VAL A 108 47.04 -39.02 -17.85
C VAL A 108 46.90 -37.82 -18.78
N THR A 109 47.92 -37.69 -19.63
CA THR A 109 48.11 -36.76 -20.74
C THR A 109 47.04 -36.89 -21.82
N ALA A 110 46.58 -35.76 -22.37
CA ALA A 110 46.33 -35.62 -23.82
C ALA A 110 46.22 -34.13 -24.20
N ALA A 111 46.84 -33.83 -25.34
CA ALA A 111 47.00 -32.52 -25.94
C ALA A 111 45.73 -31.99 -26.62
N ASN A 112 45.78 -30.70 -26.97
CA ASN A 112 45.09 -30.04 -28.11
C ASN A 112 43.57 -30.22 -28.24
N MET A 113 42.81 -29.13 -28.12
CA MET A 113 41.95 -28.65 -29.23
C MET A 113 41.30 -27.30 -28.87
N ASN A 114 41.36 -26.38 -29.83
CA ASN A 114 40.53 -25.17 -29.92
C ASN A 114 39.04 -25.46 -29.64
N PRO A 115 38.28 -24.55 -29.00
CA PRO A 115 36.84 -24.56 -29.14
C PRO A 115 36.45 -23.89 -30.46
N ALA A 116 36.00 -24.71 -31.40
CA ALA A 116 35.23 -24.29 -32.55
C ALA A 116 33.88 -23.70 -32.10
N TYR A 117 33.52 -22.59 -32.72
CA TYR A 117 32.23 -21.92 -32.62
C TYR A 117 31.14 -22.75 -33.35
N PRO A 118 29.92 -22.93 -32.82
CA PRO A 118 28.80 -23.46 -33.59
C PRO A 118 28.15 -22.37 -34.47
N PRO A 119 27.80 -22.67 -35.74
CA PRO A 119 27.38 -21.67 -36.71
C PRO A 119 25.88 -21.30 -36.62
N GLY A 120 25.58 -20.04 -36.94
CA GLY A 120 24.41 -19.68 -37.76
C GLY A 120 23.05 -19.50 -37.07
N TYR A 121 22.71 -18.25 -36.75
CA TYR A 121 21.62 -17.45 -37.35
C TYR A 121 22.07 -15.99 -37.16
N GLY A 122 22.35 -15.18 -38.17
CA GLY A 122 21.49 -14.86 -39.30
C GLY A 122 21.08 -13.39 -39.13
N THR A 123 21.58 -12.55 -40.01
CA THR A 123 21.54 -11.07 -40.07
C THR A 123 20.18 -10.40 -39.88
N PRO A 124 20.14 -9.10 -39.52
CA PRO A 124 18.90 -8.33 -39.39
C PRO A 124 18.22 -8.16 -40.77
N PRO A 125 16.88 -8.28 -40.88
CA PRO A 125 16.19 -8.00 -42.14
C PRO A 125 16.09 -6.49 -42.44
N PRO A 126 16.00 -6.12 -43.72
CA PRO A 126 16.07 -4.75 -44.20
C PRO A 126 14.74 -3.99 -44.10
N LEU A 127 14.83 -2.66 -44.20
CA LEU A 127 13.71 -1.77 -44.49
C LEU A 127 13.18 -2.04 -45.92
N TYR A 128 11.88 -2.34 -46.05
CA TYR A 128 11.09 -2.26 -47.29
C TYR A 128 9.77 -1.57 -46.92
N ASN A 129 9.49 -0.34 -47.40
CA ASN A 129 9.03 0.06 -48.73
C ASN A 129 7.63 -0.45 -49.10
N HIS A 130 6.74 0.51 -49.37
CA HIS A 130 5.33 0.34 -49.67
C HIS A 130 5.12 -0.41 -50.99
N GLN A 131 4.39 -1.53 -50.96
CA GLN A 131 3.70 -2.07 -52.13
C GLN A 131 2.33 -2.63 -51.72
N GLN A 132 1.34 -2.25 -52.52
CA GLN A 132 -0.10 -2.44 -52.36
C GLN A 132 -0.48 -3.92 -52.28
N MET A 133 -1.37 -4.27 -51.34
CA MET A 133 -2.13 -5.53 -51.41
C MET A 133 -3.53 -5.28 -52.00
N PRO A 134 -4.09 -6.23 -52.77
CA PRO A 134 -5.37 -6.08 -53.45
C PRO A 134 -6.54 -6.18 -52.46
N TYR A 135 -7.57 -5.35 -52.68
CA TYR A 135 -8.85 -5.44 -51.96
C TYR A 135 -9.56 -6.77 -52.24
N PRO A 136 -10.17 -7.43 -51.23
CA PRO A 136 -11.18 -8.45 -51.47
C PRO A 136 -12.51 -7.80 -51.90
N PRO A 137 -13.33 -8.49 -52.71
CA PRO A 137 -14.57 -7.94 -53.27
C PRO A 137 -15.66 -7.76 -52.20
N PRO A 138 -16.63 -6.84 -52.42
CA PRO A 138 -17.72 -6.60 -51.49
C PRO A 138 -18.69 -7.79 -51.49
N MET A 139 -18.83 -8.46 -50.35
CA MET A 139 -19.87 -9.47 -50.14
C MET A 139 -21.21 -8.77 -49.86
N HIS A 140 -22.20 -9.12 -50.67
CA HIS A 140 -23.60 -8.76 -50.53
C HIS A 140 -24.22 -9.28 -49.22
N GLY A 141 -25.25 -8.55 -48.78
CA GLY A 141 -25.96 -8.75 -47.53
C GLY A 141 -26.53 -10.15 -47.30
N GLY A 142 -26.53 -10.52 -46.03
CA GLY A 142 -27.25 -11.64 -45.47
C GLY A 142 -27.41 -11.38 -43.97
N GLU A 143 -28.66 -11.30 -43.55
CA GLU A 143 -29.08 -11.11 -42.15
C GLU A 143 -28.49 -12.23 -41.28
N GLY A 144 -27.65 -11.86 -40.32
CA GLY A 144 -27.05 -12.77 -39.36
C GLY A 144 -26.85 -12.07 -38.04
N GLU A 145 -27.58 -12.51 -37.01
CA GLU A 145 -27.50 -12.08 -35.62
C GLU A 145 -26.06 -11.85 -35.16
N VAL A 146 -25.72 -10.59 -34.88
CA VAL A 146 -24.47 -10.23 -34.21
C VAL A 146 -24.60 -10.61 -32.74
N ARG A 147 -24.18 -11.83 -32.38
CA ARG A 147 -23.92 -12.16 -30.98
C ARG A 147 -22.79 -11.26 -30.48
N ALA A 148 -23.11 -10.38 -29.55
CA ALA A 148 -22.13 -9.57 -28.84
C ALA A 148 -21.02 -10.46 -28.26
N ALA A 149 -19.77 -10.10 -28.52
CA ALA A 149 -18.62 -10.74 -27.90
C ALA A 149 -18.77 -10.66 -26.36
N PRO A 150 -18.43 -11.71 -25.62
CA PRO A 150 -18.49 -11.65 -24.17
C PRO A 150 -17.53 -10.57 -23.69
N VAL A 151 -18.07 -9.56 -23.01
CA VAL A 151 -17.29 -8.59 -22.25
C VAL A 151 -16.44 -9.40 -21.27
N LEU A 152 -15.13 -9.39 -21.44
CA LEU A 152 -14.20 -9.92 -20.46
C LEU A 152 -14.44 -9.18 -19.14
N GLN A 153 -15.20 -9.79 -18.23
CA GLN A 153 -15.34 -9.30 -16.87
C GLN A 153 -13.95 -9.27 -16.24
N ALA A 154 -13.55 -8.10 -15.75
CA ALA A 154 -12.33 -7.95 -14.98
C ALA A 154 -12.36 -8.93 -13.80
N PRO A 155 -11.24 -9.63 -13.50
CA PRO A 155 -11.22 -10.64 -12.45
C PRO A 155 -11.61 -10.01 -11.10
N GLN A 156 -12.72 -10.47 -10.53
CA GLN A 156 -13.18 -10.07 -9.20
C GLN A 156 -12.35 -10.79 -8.15
N GLY A 157 -11.22 -10.19 -7.77
CA GLY A 157 -10.44 -10.66 -6.63
C GLY A 157 -11.17 -10.39 -5.30
N PRO A 158 -10.92 -11.20 -4.25
CA PRO A 158 -11.53 -11.05 -2.92
C PRO A 158 -11.28 -9.67 -2.28
N LEU A 159 -10.17 -9.02 -2.64
CA LEU A 159 -9.85 -7.65 -2.22
C LEU A 159 -10.85 -6.60 -2.75
N LYS A 160 -11.39 -6.78 -3.96
CA LYS A 160 -12.29 -5.79 -4.57
C LYS A 160 -13.67 -5.81 -3.91
N GLY A 161 -14.18 -7.00 -3.57
CA GLY A 161 -15.44 -7.15 -2.83
C GLY A 161 -15.37 -6.63 -1.39
N LEU A 162 -14.19 -6.72 -0.76
CA LEU A 162 -13.96 -6.17 0.59
C LEU A 162 -13.92 -4.63 0.55
N LEU A 163 -13.26 -4.06 -0.46
CA LEU A 163 -13.22 -2.61 -0.67
C LEU A 163 -14.60 -2.01 -0.96
N THR A 164 -15.41 -2.64 -1.81
CA THR A 164 -16.77 -2.17 -2.09
C THR A 164 -17.68 -2.27 -0.86
N SER A 165 -17.56 -3.36 -0.09
CA SER A 165 -18.31 -3.52 1.17
C SER A 165 -17.93 -2.48 2.21
N PHE A 166 -16.63 -2.12 2.28
CA PHE A 166 -16.15 -1.06 3.15
C PHE A 166 -16.64 0.32 2.71
N GLU A 167 -16.61 0.60 1.40
CA GLU A 167 -17.09 1.86 0.82
C GLU A 167 -18.60 2.04 1.07
N ASP A 168 -19.40 0.98 0.86
CA ASP A 168 -20.83 0.98 1.16
C ASP A 168 -21.10 1.19 2.65
N TYR A 169 -20.33 0.56 3.54
CA TYR A 169 -20.46 0.76 4.99
C TYR A 169 -20.10 2.20 5.39
N MET A 170 -19.01 2.75 4.85
CA MET A 170 -18.58 4.12 5.11
C MET A 170 -19.65 5.12 4.67
N ASN A 171 -20.19 4.96 3.46
CA ASN A 171 -21.22 5.85 2.91
C ASN A 171 -22.57 5.74 3.63
N ARG A 172 -22.95 4.55 4.08
CA ARG A 172 -24.27 4.30 4.68
C ARG A 172 -24.31 4.52 6.20
N VAL A 173 -23.22 4.25 6.91
CA VAL A 173 -23.22 4.17 8.39
C VAL A 173 -22.31 5.22 8.99
N ALA A 174 -21.06 5.33 8.53
CA ALA A 174 -20.07 6.20 9.16
C ALA A 174 -20.27 7.67 8.77
N LEU A 175 -20.21 7.98 7.47
CA LEU A 175 -20.25 9.34 6.94
C LEU A 175 -21.51 10.13 7.31
N PRO A 176 -22.73 9.56 7.30
CA PRO A 176 -23.93 10.29 7.74
C PRO A 176 -23.84 10.76 9.20
N GLY A 177 -23.18 9.97 10.07
CA GLY A 177 -22.90 10.37 11.44
C GLY A 177 -21.86 11.50 11.50
N VAL A 178 -20.78 11.40 10.72
CA VAL A 178 -19.72 12.42 10.64
C VAL A 178 -20.26 13.76 10.15
N TYR A 179 -21.12 13.76 9.14
CA TYR A 179 -21.71 14.99 8.60
C TYR A 179 -22.60 15.69 9.63
N LYS A 180 -23.41 14.93 10.37
CA LYS A 180 -24.21 15.48 11.47
C LYS A 180 -23.36 16.07 12.61
N MET A 181 -22.16 15.53 12.85
CA MET A 181 -21.26 16.12 13.84
C MET A 181 -20.82 17.53 13.45
N ALA A 182 -20.61 17.80 12.16
CA ALA A 182 -20.25 19.13 11.66
C ALA A 182 -21.41 20.14 11.75
N GLU A 183 -22.65 19.69 11.93
CA GLU A 183 -23.81 20.55 12.16
C GLU A 183 -23.96 20.97 13.63
N VAL A 184 -23.55 20.11 14.57
CA VAL A 184 -23.76 20.31 16.02
C VAL A 184 -22.51 20.84 16.73
N LEU A 185 -21.31 20.52 16.22
CA LEU A 185 -20.04 20.89 16.82
C LEU A 185 -19.26 21.83 15.91
N GLU A 186 -18.52 22.76 16.51
CA GLU A 186 -17.56 23.58 15.74
C GLU A 186 -16.54 22.68 15.03
N PHE A 187 -16.13 23.06 13.82
CA PHE A 187 -15.25 22.26 12.97
C PHE A 187 -13.95 21.84 13.69
N LYS A 188 -13.35 22.74 14.49
CA LYS A 188 -12.17 22.43 15.30
C LYS A 188 -12.41 21.32 16.32
N MET A 189 -13.62 21.23 16.87
CA MET A 189 -13.98 20.21 17.86
C MET A 189 -14.21 18.86 17.18
N VAL A 190 -14.84 18.85 16.00
CA VAL A 190 -14.98 17.64 15.17
C VAL A 190 -13.60 17.06 14.85
N LEU A 191 -12.70 17.89 14.33
CA LEU A 191 -11.33 17.48 14.00
C LEU A 191 -10.57 16.98 15.24
N ALA A 192 -10.74 17.66 16.39
CA ALA A 192 -10.13 17.23 17.65
C ALA A 192 -10.64 15.86 18.12
N THR A 193 -11.95 15.57 17.98
CA THR A 193 -12.52 14.26 18.31
C THR A 193 -11.91 13.15 17.44
N PHE A 194 -11.82 13.36 16.13
CA PHE A 194 -11.17 12.38 15.24
C PHE A 194 -9.70 12.16 15.62
N LEU A 195 -9.00 13.22 15.96
CA LEU A 195 -7.62 13.13 16.41
C LEU A 195 -7.49 12.30 17.70
N VAL A 196 -8.33 12.56 18.71
CA VAL A 196 -8.31 11.82 19.98
C VAL A 196 -8.59 10.34 19.74
N VAL A 197 -9.60 10.02 18.94
CA VAL A 197 -9.92 8.63 18.56
C VAL A 197 -8.74 7.98 17.84
N PHE A 198 -8.10 8.70 16.92
CA PHE A 198 -6.93 8.21 16.19
C PHE A 198 -5.73 7.94 17.12
N VAL A 199 -5.39 8.89 18.00
CA VAL A 199 -4.31 8.72 18.99
C VAL A 199 -4.60 7.53 19.91
N PHE A 200 -5.84 7.39 20.38
CA PHE A 200 -6.24 6.26 21.21
C PHE A 200 -6.16 4.92 20.46
N ALA A 201 -6.62 4.88 19.21
CA ALA A 201 -6.54 3.68 18.38
C ALA A 201 -5.09 3.26 18.13
N VAL A 202 -4.21 4.21 17.77
CA VAL A 202 -2.79 3.94 17.52
C VAL A 202 -2.08 3.46 18.79
N THR A 203 -2.35 4.09 19.93
CA THR A 203 -1.74 3.70 21.21
C THR A 203 -2.20 2.32 21.66
N LEU A 204 -3.49 2.00 21.52
CA LEU A 204 -4.02 0.67 21.82
C LEU A 204 -3.44 -0.40 20.89
N LEU A 205 -3.36 -0.11 19.59
CA LEU A 205 -2.81 -1.04 18.60
C LEU A 205 -1.32 -1.31 18.85
N SER A 206 -0.59 -0.32 19.36
CA SER A 206 0.83 -0.44 19.72
C SER A 206 1.06 -1.34 20.95
N MET A 207 0.05 -1.54 21.81
CA MET A 207 0.15 -2.40 22.98
C MET A 207 0.21 -3.89 22.62
N ILE A 208 -0.44 -4.30 21.52
CA ILE A 208 -0.49 -5.70 21.06
C ILE A 208 0.92 -6.27 20.79
N PRO A 209 1.74 -5.70 19.87
CA PRO A 209 3.07 -6.24 19.59
C PRO A 209 3.97 -6.17 20.82
N MET A 210 3.77 -5.15 21.66
CA MET A 210 4.56 -4.98 22.88
C MET A 210 4.31 -6.08 23.91
N VAL A 211 3.05 -6.46 24.15
CA VAL A 211 2.71 -7.57 25.05
C VAL A 211 3.27 -8.89 24.50
N GLN A 212 3.20 -9.10 23.18
CA GLN A 212 3.74 -10.29 22.53
C GLN A 212 5.27 -10.39 22.70
N ILE A 213 6.00 -9.31 22.42
CA ILE A 213 7.46 -9.24 22.58
C ILE A 213 7.84 -9.47 24.04
N THR A 214 7.11 -8.88 24.99
CA THR A 214 7.40 -9.01 26.42
C THR A 214 7.20 -10.44 26.90
N ARG A 215 6.09 -11.09 26.53
CA ARG A 215 5.85 -12.51 26.84
C ARG A 215 6.97 -13.39 26.28
N ALA A 216 7.33 -13.22 25.01
CA ALA A 216 8.40 -13.99 24.38
C ALA A 216 9.75 -13.79 25.09
N SER A 217 10.07 -12.56 25.48
CA SER A 217 11.30 -12.24 26.21
C SER A 217 11.33 -12.87 27.60
N ILE A 218 10.21 -12.84 28.34
CA ILE A 218 10.12 -13.46 29.67
C ILE A 218 10.28 -14.97 29.55
N THR A 219 9.56 -15.63 28.64
CA THR A 219 9.68 -17.07 28.40
C THR A 219 11.13 -17.47 28.07
N GLN A 220 11.81 -16.69 27.21
CA GLN A 220 13.20 -16.96 26.84
C GLN A 220 14.16 -16.81 28.03
N GLU A 221 13.96 -15.80 28.87
CA GLU A 221 14.80 -15.59 30.06
C GLU A 221 14.52 -16.66 31.14
N SER A 222 13.26 -17.04 31.36
CA SER A 222 12.87 -18.16 32.21
C SER A 222 13.52 -19.46 31.77
N MET A 223 13.56 -19.75 30.45
CA MET A 223 14.27 -20.91 29.91
C MET A 223 15.78 -20.88 30.20
N ARG A 224 16.42 -19.72 30.11
CA ARG A 224 17.84 -19.57 30.44
C ARG A 224 18.10 -19.82 31.93
N ARG A 225 17.28 -19.24 32.81
CA ARG A 225 17.38 -19.45 34.27
C ARG A 225 17.16 -20.91 34.63
N ALA A 226 16.07 -21.51 34.17
CA ALA A 226 15.78 -22.93 34.42
C ALA A 226 16.91 -23.85 33.93
N SER A 227 17.47 -23.58 32.73
CA SER A 227 18.61 -24.34 32.20
C SER A 227 19.88 -24.18 33.05
N SER A 228 20.14 -22.97 33.56
CA SER A 228 21.28 -22.68 34.42
C SER A 228 21.16 -23.39 35.77
N LEU A 229 19.97 -23.39 36.36
CA LEU A 229 19.66 -24.11 37.59
C LEU A 229 19.76 -25.62 37.40
N ALA A 230 19.23 -26.18 36.31
CA ALA A 230 19.36 -27.61 35.99
C ALA A 230 20.83 -28.03 35.83
N ARG A 231 21.64 -27.19 35.16
CA ARG A 231 23.09 -27.41 35.03
C ARG A 231 23.81 -27.36 36.39
N THR A 232 23.42 -26.42 37.24
CA THR A 232 24.00 -26.27 38.59
C THR A 232 23.66 -27.49 39.44
N LEU A 233 22.38 -27.90 39.44
CA LEU A 233 21.91 -29.11 40.13
C LEU A 233 22.67 -30.36 39.66
N ALA A 234 22.86 -30.51 38.34
CA ALA A 234 23.64 -31.61 37.77
C ALA A 234 25.08 -31.60 38.27
N ARG A 235 25.74 -30.44 38.26
CA ARG A 235 27.15 -30.29 38.63
C ARG A 235 27.39 -30.60 40.10
N VAL A 236 26.56 -30.08 41.00
CA VAL A 236 26.67 -30.31 42.45
C VAL A 236 26.51 -31.80 42.78
N ASN A 237 25.63 -32.50 42.08
CA ASN A 237 25.30 -33.89 42.35
C ASN A 237 26.13 -34.91 41.55
N GLN A 238 26.93 -34.46 40.58
CA GLN A 238 27.69 -35.34 39.69
C GLN A 238 28.63 -36.27 40.47
N GLN A 239 29.34 -35.76 41.47
CA GLN A 239 30.29 -36.54 42.25
C GLN A 239 29.61 -37.61 43.11
N ALA A 240 28.48 -37.28 43.76
CA ALA A 240 27.71 -38.22 44.56
C ALA A 240 27.14 -39.37 43.70
N LEU A 241 26.64 -39.05 42.49
CA LEU A 241 26.20 -40.03 41.50
C LEU A 241 27.34 -40.94 41.01
N LEU A 242 28.54 -40.39 40.78
CA LEU A 242 29.73 -41.16 40.38
C LEU A 242 30.15 -42.17 41.46
N GLN A 243 30.00 -41.81 42.74
CA GLN A 243 30.33 -42.67 43.87
C GLN A 243 29.20 -43.65 44.25
N GLY A 244 28.05 -43.59 43.56
CA GLY A 244 26.86 -44.39 43.91
C GLY A 244 26.23 -44.00 45.25
N SER A 245 26.58 -42.82 45.78
CA SER A 245 26.09 -42.33 47.08
C SER A 245 24.78 -41.58 46.89
N TYR A 246 23.68 -42.32 46.72
CA TYR A 246 22.35 -41.72 46.51
C TYR A 246 21.86 -40.91 47.73
N SER A 247 22.30 -41.25 48.94
CA SER A 247 21.99 -40.50 50.17
C SER A 247 22.65 -39.12 50.23
N ALA A 248 23.69 -38.88 49.43
CA ALA A 248 24.38 -37.58 49.34
C ALA A 248 23.78 -36.66 48.27
N LEU A 249 22.75 -37.10 47.53
CA LEU A 249 22.09 -36.27 46.53
C LEU A 249 21.21 -35.21 47.19
N SER A 250 21.37 -33.96 46.77
CA SER A 250 20.62 -32.82 47.29
C SER A 250 20.04 -31.97 46.17
N THR A 251 18.78 -31.62 46.31
CA THR A 251 18.06 -30.62 45.49
C THR A 251 17.82 -29.32 46.24
N HIS A 252 18.10 -29.28 47.55
CA HIS A 252 17.65 -28.23 48.46
C HIS A 252 18.10 -26.82 48.02
N ASP A 253 19.37 -26.66 47.68
CA ASP A 253 19.95 -25.36 47.29
C ASP A 253 19.25 -24.76 46.05
N VAL A 254 18.73 -25.62 45.17
CA VAL A 254 18.03 -25.18 43.95
C VAL A 254 16.52 -25.07 44.19
N GLU A 255 15.94 -25.83 45.12
CA GLU A 255 14.53 -25.69 45.50
C GLU A 255 14.24 -24.35 46.21
N THR A 256 15.24 -23.76 46.88
CA THR A 256 15.11 -22.46 47.53
C THR A 256 15.25 -21.27 46.58
N GLU A 257 15.64 -21.49 45.32
CA GLU A 257 15.78 -20.44 44.32
C GLU A 257 14.43 -19.91 43.83
N ASP A 258 14.33 -18.60 43.64
CA ASP A 258 13.10 -17.94 43.22
C ASP A 258 12.60 -18.49 41.88
N GLY A 259 11.36 -18.96 41.89
CA GLY A 259 10.68 -19.51 40.72
C GLY A 259 10.85 -21.00 40.51
N VAL A 260 11.63 -21.72 41.33
CA VAL A 260 11.71 -23.18 41.22
C VAL A 260 10.47 -23.81 41.88
N LYS A 261 9.57 -24.38 41.06
CA LYS A 261 8.42 -25.16 41.56
C LYS A 261 8.87 -26.53 42.06
N ARG A 262 9.76 -27.19 41.30
CA ARG A 262 10.29 -28.52 41.62
C ARG A 262 11.71 -28.66 41.06
N ALA A 263 12.60 -29.25 41.85
CA ALA A 263 13.88 -29.74 41.40
C ALA A 263 13.95 -31.25 41.63
N LEU A 264 14.34 -32.02 40.62
CA LEU A 264 14.35 -33.48 40.66
C LEU A 264 15.65 -34.00 40.07
N ILE A 265 16.18 -35.08 40.63
CA ILE A 265 17.19 -35.90 39.98
C ILE A 265 16.52 -37.22 39.63
N VAL A 266 16.46 -37.53 38.34
CA VAL A 266 15.71 -38.67 37.82
C VAL A 266 16.66 -39.63 37.11
N GLN A 267 16.57 -40.92 37.43
CA GLN A 267 17.38 -41.95 36.80
C GLN A 267 16.95 -42.17 35.34
N GLN A 268 17.92 -42.34 34.44
CA GLN A 268 17.64 -42.46 33.01
C GLN A 268 16.93 -43.77 32.63
N SER A 269 17.27 -44.88 33.29
CA SER A 269 16.83 -46.23 32.91
C SER A 269 15.32 -46.47 33.13
N ASP A 270 14.80 -46.09 34.29
CA ASP A 270 13.44 -46.37 34.74
C ASP A 270 12.62 -45.09 34.96
N GLY A 271 13.28 -43.94 35.16
CA GLY A 271 12.65 -42.67 35.49
C GLY A 271 12.32 -42.51 36.97
N VAL A 272 12.91 -43.33 37.83
CA VAL A 272 12.73 -43.21 39.28
C VAL A 272 13.42 -41.93 39.77
N ILE A 273 12.75 -41.20 40.65
CA ILE A 273 13.33 -40.05 41.35
C ILE A 273 14.40 -40.56 42.31
N LEU A 274 15.62 -40.04 42.18
CA LEU A 274 16.73 -40.28 43.09
C LEU A 274 16.76 -39.22 44.21
N ALA A 275 16.47 -37.96 43.86
CA ALA A 275 16.34 -36.83 44.79
C ALA A 275 15.24 -35.86 44.34
N PRO A 276 14.53 -35.16 45.25
CA PRO A 276 14.74 -35.11 46.71
C PRO A 276 14.40 -36.43 47.41
N ALA A 277 15.00 -36.65 48.58
CA ALA A 277 14.75 -37.84 49.40
C ALA A 277 13.27 -38.06 49.73
N SER A 278 12.49 -36.98 49.86
CA SER A 278 11.04 -37.01 50.12
C SER A 278 10.21 -37.64 48.99
N GLN A 279 10.72 -37.63 47.76
CA GLN A 279 10.06 -38.19 46.58
C GLN A 279 10.83 -39.37 45.97
N SER A 280 11.94 -39.79 46.61
CA SER A 280 12.80 -40.86 46.12
C SER A 280 12.04 -42.18 45.99
N GLY A 281 12.29 -42.94 44.92
CA GLY A 281 11.60 -44.20 44.64
C GLY A 281 10.27 -44.04 43.87
N ASN A 282 9.73 -42.83 43.73
CA ASN A 282 8.54 -42.57 42.90
C ASN A 282 8.93 -42.28 41.44
N SER A 283 8.00 -42.51 40.51
CA SER A 283 8.14 -42.10 39.11
C SER A 283 7.28 -40.86 38.84
N PRO A 284 7.83 -39.74 38.34
CA PRO A 284 7.05 -38.55 38.04
C PRO A 284 6.14 -38.80 36.84
N ASP A 285 4.83 -38.64 37.02
CA ASP A 285 3.87 -38.64 35.91
C ASP A 285 3.84 -37.25 35.24
N LEU A 286 4.94 -36.89 34.59
CA LEU A 286 5.09 -35.64 33.86
C LEU A 286 5.61 -35.94 32.45
N PRO A 287 4.84 -35.61 31.38
CA PRO A 287 5.25 -35.88 30.00
C PRO A 287 6.64 -35.36 29.67
N PHE A 288 6.98 -34.16 30.18
CA PHE A 288 8.31 -33.57 30.01
C PHE A 288 9.42 -34.39 30.64
N VAL A 289 9.22 -34.98 31.83
CA VAL A 289 10.25 -35.80 32.48
C VAL A 289 10.52 -37.07 31.68
N VAL A 290 9.46 -37.67 31.13
CA VAL A 290 9.54 -38.89 30.31
C VAL A 290 10.27 -38.64 29.00
N SER A 291 10.02 -37.51 28.33
CA SER A 291 10.78 -37.13 27.14
C SER A 291 12.21 -36.71 27.50
N ALA A 292 12.38 -35.97 28.59
CA ALA A 292 13.65 -35.37 28.94
C ALA A 292 14.72 -36.37 29.37
N ARG A 293 14.33 -37.48 30.00
CA ARG A 293 15.26 -38.56 30.39
C ARG A 293 15.84 -39.33 29.21
N ARG A 294 15.20 -39.28 28.03
CA ARG A 294 15.65 -40.01 26.83
C ARG A 294 16.68 -39.24 26.02
N GLU A 295 16.82 -37.95 26.28
CA GLU A 295 17.72 -37.07 25.55
C GLU A 295 19.13 -37.11 26.13
N THR A 296 20.14 -36.99 25.27
CA THR A 296 21.55 -36.95 25.71
C THR A 296 22.09 -35.53 25.85
N LYS A 297 21.29 -34.52 25.51
CA LYS A 297 21.64 -33.11 25.55
C LYS A 297 20.74 -32.36 26.53
N ALA A 298 21.26 -31.25 27.04
CA ALA A 298 20.47 -30.32 27.82
C ALA A 298 19.33 -29.75 26.97
N GLN A 299 18.16 -29.59 27.57
CA GLN A 299 16.98 -29.04 26.91
C GLN A 299 16.20 -28.16 27.88
N ALA A 300 15.53 -27.16 27.35
CA ALA A 300 14.51 -26.42 28.07
C ALA A 300 13.36 -26.12 27.13
N GLN A 301 12.14 -26.33 27.60
CA GLN A 301 10.93 -26.05 26.84
C GLN A 301 9.80 -25.62 27.77
N GLN A 302 8.84 -24.90 27.20
CA GLN A 302 7.63 -24.55 27.90
C GLN A 302 6.72 -25.79 27.94
N ILE A 303 6.28 -26.17 29.15
CA ILE A 303 5.40 -27.32 29.35
C ILE A 303 3.93 -26.86 29.33
N ASP A 304 3.66 -25.70 29.92
CA ASP A 304 2.35 -25.06 29.98
C ASP A 304 2.49 -23.52 29.99
N ASP A 305 1.37 -22.78 30.05
CA ASP A 305 1.36 -21.32 30.02
C ASP A 305 2.15 -20.65 31.17
N SER A 306 2.44 -21.38 32.24
CA SER A 306 3.08 -20.88 33.47
C SER A 306 4.40 -21.57 33.81
N THR A 307 4.78 -22.67 33.15
CA THR A 307 5.88 -23.53 33.60
C THR A 307 6.85 -23.86 32.48
N ILE A 308 8.14 -23.64 32.76
CA ILE A 308 9.26 -24.12 31.96
C ILE A 308 9.82 -25.40 32.58
N GLY A 309 9.99 -26.43 31.75
CA GLY A 309 10.80 -27.58 32.07
C GLY A 309 12.21 -27.41 31.54
N ALA A 310 13.21 -27.57 32.40
CA ALA A 310 14.61 -27.69 31.98
C ALA A 310 15.20 -29.01 32.46
N SER A 311 16.03 -29.63 31.63
CA SER A 311 16.71 -30.88 31.93
C SER A 311 18.18 -30.77 31.53
N PHE A 312 19.05 -31.27 32.39
CA PHE A 312 20.48 -31.38 32.14
C PHE A 312 20.94 -32.81 32.43
N PRO A 313 21.57 -33.50 31.46
CA PRO A 313 22.06 -34.86 31.65
C PRO A 313 23.26 -34.88 32.62
N ILE A 314 23.25 -35.85 33.53
CA ILE A 314 24.35 -36.16 34.44
C ILE A 314 25.02 -37.43 33.93
N GLY A 315 26.18 -37.25 33.31
CA GLY A 315 26.95 -38.34 32.70
C GLY A 315 28.20 -38.72 33.49
N MET A 316 28.65 -39.96 33.25
CA MET A 316 29.93 -40.51 33.65
C MET A 316 30.76 -40.79 32.40
N TYR A 317 32.09 -40.72 32.49
CA TYR A 317 32.95 -41.22 31.43
C TYR A 317 33.09 -42.73 31.55
N ASP A 318 32.85 -43.45 30.46
CA ASP A 318 33.18 -44.86 30.36
C ASP A 318 34.73 -45.01 30.43
N PRO A 319 35.28 -45.74 31.42
CA PRO A 319 36.72 -45.92 31.57
C PRO A 319 37.38 -46.63 30.37
N ASN A 320 36.62 -47.40 29.59
CA ASN A 320 37.13 -48.22 28.49
C ASN A 320 37.01 -47.54 27.13
N THR A 321 35.92 -46.80 26.90
CA THR A 321 35.62 -46.14 25.62
C THR A 321 35.89 -44.64 25.65
N GLY A 322 35.99 -44.02 26.83
CA GLY A 322 36.12 -42.58 27.00
C GLY A 322 34.84 -41.81 26.66
N GLU A 323 33.74 -42.48 26.33
CA GLU A 323 32.48 -41.86 25.95
C GLU A 323 31.63 -41.47 27.17
N PRO A 324 30.91 -40.33 27.13
CA PRO A 324 30.03 -39.92 28.22
C PRO A 324 28.72 -40.73 28.22
N ILE A 325 28.53 -41.58 29.23
CA ILE A 325 27.30 -42.33 29.50
C ILE A 325 26.43 -41.53 30.46
N VAL A 326 25.26 -41.10 30.02
CA VAL A 326 24.26 -40.45 30.89
C VAL A 326 23.68 -41.50 31.86
N LYS A 327 23.56 -41.17 33.14
CA LYS A 327 22.95 -42.05 34.15
C LYS A 327 21.70 -41.46 34.80
N ALA A 328 21.68 -40.15 34.94
CA ALA A 328 20.57 -39.42 35.55
C ALA A 328 20.38 -38.08 34.85
N HIS A 329 19.26 -37.43 35.12
CA HIS A 329 18.93 -36.10 34.65
C HIS A 329 18.59 -35.20 35.84
N ALA A 330 19.20 -34.03 35.90
CA ALA A 330 18.75 -32.94 36.74
C ALA A 330 17.61 -32.22 36.02
N ILE A 331 16.42 -32.18 36.64
CA ILE A 331 15.21 -31.62 36.07
C ILE A 331 14.72 -30.49 36.96
N ILE A 332 14.43 -29.34 36.35
CA ILE A 332 13.85 -28.17 37.01
C ILE A 332 12.52 -27.86 36.35
N LEU A 333 11.49 -27.69 37.17
CA LEU A 333 10.23 -27.06 36.79
C LEU A 333 10.23 -25.64 37.34
N TYR A 334 10.19 -24.66 36.45
CA TYR A 334 10.37 -23.25 36.76
C TYR A 334 9.11 -22.45 36.43
N ASP A 335 8.66 -21.60 37.35
CA ASP A 335 7.52 -20.72 37.19
C ASP A 335 7.87 -19.48 36.36
N ILE A 336 7.20 -19.29 35.24
CA ILE A 336 7.36 -18.11 34.38
C ILE A 336 6.92 -16.84 35.11
N GLY A 337 5.91 -16.92 35.97
CA GLY A 337 5.36 -15.77 36.70
C GLY A 337 6.25 -15.26 37.84
N SER A 338 7.30 -16.01 38.19
CA SER A 338 8.27 -15.61 39.23
C SER A 338 9.22 -14.51 38.77
N LEU A 339 9.47 -14.39 37.45
CA LEU A 339 10.10 -13.18 36.93
C LEU A 339 9.05 -12.09 37.00
N ALA A 340 9.24 -11.16 37.94
CA ALA A 340 8.45 -9.94 38.00
C ALA A 340 8.33 -9.36 36.58
N PHE A 341 7.11 -9.36 36.04
CA PHE A 341 6.80 -8.59 34.87
C PHE A 341 7.14 -7.15 35.24
N ASP A 342 8.05 -6.51 34.49
CA ASP A 342 8.41 -5.11 34.71
C ASP A 342 7.24 -4.24 34.23
N ASP A 343 6.17 -4.21 35.02
CA ASP A 343 4.97 -3.39 34.81
C ASP A 343 5.37 -1.93 34.60
N GLY A 344 6.46 -1.50 35.25
CA GLY A 344 7.05 -0.17 35.11
C GLY A 344 7.54 0.11 33.69
N ARG A 345 8.29 -0.82 33.09
CA ARG A 345 8.76 -0.68 31.69
C ARG A 345 7.61 -0.71 30.71
N ALA A 346 6.59 -1.54 30.96
CA ALA A 346 5.43 -1.60 30.09
C ALA A 346 4.59 -0.30 30.14
N LEU A 347 4.29 0.17 31.34
CA LEU A 347 3.64 1.47 31.53
C LEU A 347 4.48 2.61 30.96
N SER A 348 5.80 2.60 31.15
CA SER A 348 6.69 3.64 30.62
C SER A 348 6.65 3.72 29.10
N LEU A 349 6.72 2.57 28.39
CA LEU A 349 6.66 2.55 26.92
C LEU A 349 5.27 2.95 26.41
N PHE A 350 4.21 2.57 27.12
CA PHE A 350 2.86 3.02 26.81
C PHE A 350 2.73 4.54 26.93
N PHE A 351 3.14 5.13 28.06
CA PHE A 351 3.11 6.58 28.27
C PHE A 351 3.99 7.32 27.27
N GLN A 352 5.17 6.80 26.96
CA GLN A 352 6.05 7.38 25.94
C GLN A 352 5.35 7.41 24.57
N THR A 353 4.72 6.30 24.18
CA THR A 353 4.00 6.20 22.91
C THR A 353 2.81 7.16 22.87
N LEU A 354 2.03 7.24 23.96
CA LEU A 354 0.91 8.17 24.10
C LEU A 354 1.36 9.63 24.00
N VAL A 355 2.45 10.01 24.67
CA VAL A 355 3.00 11.37 24.62
C VAL A 355 3.46 11.71 23.20
N ILE A 356 4.23 10.83 22.55
CA ILE A 356 4.70 11.06 21.18
C ILE A 356 3.53 11.16 20.20
N ALA A 357 2.57 10.24 20.28
CA ALA A 357 1.38 10.24 19.43
C ALA A 357 0.52 11.49 19.66
N SER A 358 0.38 11.94 20.91
CA SER A 358 -0.37 13.15 21.25
C SER A 358 0.32 14.42 20.72
N LEU A 359 1.65 14.52 20.84
CA LEU A 359 2.42 15.65 20.32
C LEU A 359 2.33 15.72 18.79
N LEU A 360 2.54 14.59 18.12
CA LEU A 360 2.41 14.51 16.65
C LEU A 360 0.97 14.81 16.23
N GLY A 361 0.00 14.29 16.97
CA GLY A 361 -1.41 14.53 16.72
C GLY A 361 -1.77 16.01 16.86
N LEU A 362 -1.27 16.70 17.88
CA LEU A 362 -1.53 18.14 18.08
C LEU A 362 -0.92 18.97 16.94
N ALA A 363 0.29 18.64 16.51
CA ALA A 363 0.92 19.27 15.35
C ALA A 363 0.07 19.04 14.08
N LEU A 364 -0.33 17.79 13.83
CA LEU A 364 -1.18 17.44 12.69
C LEU A 364 -2.52 18.18 12.73
N PHE A 365 -3.14 18.25 13.90
CA PHE A 365 -4.38 18.99 14.13
C PHE A 365 -4.23 20.47 13.79
N TYR A 366 -3.17 21.13 14.27
CA TYR A 366 -2.90 22.53 13.95
C TYR A 366 -2.77 22.76 12.45
N PHE A 367 -1.96 21.93 11.76
CA PHE A 367 -1.77 22.07 10.31
C PHE A 367 -3.05 21.75 9.54
N MET A 368 -3.77 20.69 9.86
CA MET A 368 -5.02 20.33 9.19
C MET A 368 -6.10 21.38 9.40
N TYR A 369 -6.27 21.86 10.64
CA TYR A 369 -7.20 22.93 10.95
C TYR A 369 -6.87 24.19 10.14
N LYS A 370 -5.61 24.63 10.14
CA LYS A 370 -5.20 25.83 9.39
C LYS A 370 -5.25 25.65 7.88
N LEU A 371 -4.94 24.47 7.36
CA LEU A 371 -5.02 24.17 5.93
C LEU A 371 -6.45 24.28 5.39
N ILE A 372 -7.45 23.94 6.22
CA ILE A 372 -8.87 23.98 5.85
C ILE A 372 -9.51 25.33 6.17
N GLU A 373 -9.19 25.92 7.32
CA GLU A 373 -9.75 27.21 7.75
C GLU A 373 -9.25 28.38 6.90
N TYR A 374 -7.95 28.42 6.61
CA TYR A 374 -7.33 29.57 5.95
C TYR A 374 -7.95 29.91 4.59
N PRO A 375 -8.19 28.95 3.66
CA PRO A 375 -8.83 29.27 2.39
C PRO A 375 -10.23 29.85 2.52
N MET A 376 -11.03 29.35 3.47
CA MET A 376 -12.40 29.82 3.67
C MET A 376 -12.44 31.23 4.25
N VAL A 377 -11.60 31.51 5.26
CA VAL A 377 -11.49 32.85 5.86
C VAL A 377 -10.95 33.85 4.85
N SER A 378 -9.89 33.49 4.12
CA SER A 378 -9.30 34.36 3.09
C SER A 378 -10.28 34.65 1.95
N LEU A 379 -11.08 33.67 1.53
CA LEU A 379 -12.12 33.88 0.51
C LEU A 379 -13.18 34.87 1.01
N ASN A 380 -13.62 34.74 2.26
CA ASN A 380 -14.61 35.64 2.84
C ASN A 380 -14.08 37.07 2.98
N GLU A 381 -12.82 37.23 3.39
CA GLU A 381 -12.15 38.54 3.47
C GLU A 381 -12.01 39.19 2.09
N GLN A 382 -11.58 38.43 1.08
CA GLN A 382 -11.48 38.89 -0.31
C GLN A 382 -12.84 39.29 -0.88
N LEU A 383 -13.90 38.57 -0.54
CA LEU A 383 -15.25 38.93 -0.93
C LEU A 383 -15.70 40.25 -0.32
N ASP A 384 -15.43 40.47 0.97
CA ASP A 384 -15.74 41.73 1.65
C ASP A 384 -14.97 42.92 1.03
N ILE A 385 -13.67 42.75 0.74
CA ILE A 385 -12.85 43.75 0.05
C ILE A 385 -13.41 44.03 -1.35
N ALA A 386 -13.70 43.00 -2.13
CA ALA A 386 -14.22 43.16 -3.49
C ALA A 386 -15.57 43.91 -3.51
N MET A 387 -16.46 43.62 -2.56
CA MET A 387 -17.72 44.36 -2.43
C MET A 387 -17.51 45.82 -2.02
N ARG A 388 -16.64 46.09 -1.04
CA ARG A 388 -16.36 47.45 -0.56
C ARG A 388 -15.67 48.32 -1.61
N GLU A 389 -14.73 47.76 -2.34
CA GLU A 389 -13.94 48.46 -3.36
C GLU A 389 -14.55 48.38 -4.77
N LYS A 390 -15.70 47.71 -4.91
CA LYS A 390 -16.37 47.44 -6.20
C LYS A 390 -15.45 46.76 -7.23
N ARG A 391 -14.67 45.77 -6.79
CA ARG A 391 -13.90 44.89 -7.69
C ARG A 391 -14.80 43.78 -8.22
N ASP A 392 -14.72 43.51 -9.51
CA ASP A 392 -15.53 42.49 -10.19
C ASP A 392 -14.94 41.08 -10.10
N ASN A 393 -13.80 40.93 -9.43
CA ASN A 393 -13.12 39.65 -9.24
C ASN A 393 -12.48 39.48 -7.85
N LEU A 394 -12.29 38.22 -7.46
CA LEU A 394 -11.59 37.81 -6.25
C LEU A 394 -10.16 37.39 -6.59
N GLU A 395 -9.16 37.97 -5.92
CA GLU A 395 -7.74 37.69 -6.13
C GLU A 395 -7.26 36.46 -5.34
N VAL A 396 -7.88 35.31 -5.59
CA VAL A 396 -7.64 34.10 -4.79
C VAL A 396 -6.99 32.99 -5.61
N LYS A 397 -5.76 32.60 -5.24
CA LYS A 397 -4.97 31.57 -5.95
C LYS A 397 -4.97 30.24 -5.20
N PHE A 398 -6.15 29.63 -5.03
CA PHE A 398 -6.26 28.26 -4.50
C PHE A 398 -6.45 27.24 -5.62
N MET A 399 -5.81 26.07 -5.50
CA MET A 399 -5.89 24.98 -6.48
C MET A 399 -6.93 23.90 -6.12
N PHE A 400 -7.80 24.18 -5.15
CA PHE A 400 -8.83 23.22 -4.73
C PHE A 400 -10.05 23.31 -5.67
N PRO A 401 -10.40 22.25 -6.43
CA PRO A 401 -11.43 22.34 -7.48
C PRO A 401 -12.79 22.84 -6.98
N ALA A 402 -13.23 22.39 -5.80
CA ALA A 402 -14.48 22.84 -5.22
C ALA A 402 -14.48 24.34 -4.89
N LEU A 403 -13.33 24.88 -4.46
CA LEU A 403 -13.18 26.29 -4.15
C LEU A 403 -13.08 27.15 -5.43
N GLN A 404 -12.46 26.62 -6.49
CA GLN A 404 -12.41 27.28 -7.80
C GLN A 404 -13.81 27.47 -8.39
N SER A 405 -14.66 26.44 -8.33
CA SER A 405 -16.06 26.54 -8.76
C SER A 405 -16.81 27.61 -7.97
N LEU A 406 -16.64 27.63 -6.63
CA LEU A 406 -17.24 28.65 -5.78
C LEU A 406 -16.75 30.07 -6.13
N ILE A 407 -15.44 30.26 -6.33
CA ILE A 407 -14.84 31.55 -6.73
C ILE A 407 -15.41 32.02 -8.08
N GLY A 408 -15.55 31.12 -9.06
CA GLY A 408 -16.12 31.46 -10.37
C GLY A 408 -17.57 31.95 -10.27
N ASN A 409 -18.38 31.30 -9.43
CA ASN A 409 -19.76 31.73 -9.16
C ASN A 409 -19.79 33.09 -8.45
N LEU A 410 -18.93 33.31 -7.45
CA LEU A 410 -18.84 34.59 -6.72
C LEU A 410 -18.39 35.74 -7.63
N ASN A 411 -17.39 35.54 -8.49
CA ASN A 411 -16.96 36.54 -9.47
C ASN A 411 -18.12 36.93 -10.40
N SER A 412 -18.85 35.94 -10.92
CA SER A 412 -20.02 36.20 -11.78
C SER A 412 -21.11 37.02 -11.08
N LEU A 413 -21.32 36.79 -9.78
CA LEU A 413 -22.25 37.58 -8.97
C LEU A 413 -21.74 39.00 -8.69
N LEU A 414 -20.44 39.17 -8.41
CA LEU A 414 -19.81 40.47 -8.19
C LEU A 414 -19.88 41.33 -9.46
N THR A 415 -19.55 40.78 -10.62
CA THR A 415 -19.68 41.47 -11.91
C THR A 415 -21.10 41.98 -12.10
N ARG A 416 -22.10 41.14 -11.85
CA ARG A 416 -23.52 41.51 -11.95
C ARG A 416 -23.93 42.59 -10.95
N TYR A 417 -23.49 42.47 -9.70
CA TYR A 417 -23.80 43.44 -8.64
C TYR A 417 -23.22 44.82 -8.92
N ILE A 418 -21.97 44.89 -9.41
CA ILE A 418 -21.28 46.15 -9.67
C ILE A 418 -21.79 46.85 -10.93
N HIS A 419 -22.08 46.08 -11.99
CA HIS A 419 -22.48 46.63 -13.28
C HIS A 419 -24.01 46.71 -13.46
N GLY A 420 -24.79 46.06 -12.60
CA GLY A 420 -26.25 46.04 -12.67
C GLY A 420 -26.96 47.33 -12.22
N ASP A 421 -26.25 48.23 -11.53
CA ASP A 421 -26.79 49.53 -11.09
C ASP A 421 -26.48 50.69 -12.07
N ALA A 422 -25.78 50.43 -13.17
CA ALA A 422 -25.32 51.45 -14.11
C ALA A 422 -26.18 51.53 -15.38
N GLU A 423 -27.50 51.66 -15.27
CA GLU A 423 -28.31 52.21 -16.36
C GLU A 423 -28.37 53.74 -16.25
N GLY A 424 -27.40 54.37 -16.89
CA GLY A 424 -27.31 55.81 -17.02
C GLY A 424 -26.25 56.24 -18.03
N GLY A 425 -26.22 55.61 -19.22
CA GLY A 425 -25.51 56.15 -20.38
C GLY A 425 -24.39 55.26 -20.94
N GLY A 426 -24.70 54.64 -22.08
CA GLY A 426 -23.79 54.31 -23.18
C GLY A 426 -22.39 53.76 -22.85
N GLY A 427 -22.23 52.44 -22.96
CA GLY A 427 -20.91 51.80 -23.07
C GLY A 427 -21.00 50.30 -22.88
N GLY A 428 -20.71 49.54 -23.93
CA GLY A 428 -20.79 48.07 -23.92
C GLY A 428 -19.83 47.41 -22.93
N GLY A 429 -20.31 46.35 -22.30
CA GLY A 429 -19.49 45.49 -21.45
C GLY A 429 -20.27 44.41 -20.69
N VAL A 430 -20.22 43.19 -21.24
CA VAL A 430 -20.36 41.90 -20.52
C VAL A 430 -21.79 41.45 -20.15
N PHE A 431 -22.62 41.23 -21.18
CA PHE A 431 -23.54 40.09 -21.15
C PHE A 431 -22.70 38.82 -21.06
N ALA A 432 -22.97 37.97 -20.06
CA ALA A 432 -22.43 36.61 -19.99
C ALA A 432 -22.55 35.96 -21.37
N ASN A 433 -21.42 35.47 -21.90
CA ASN A 433 -21.26 35.04 -23.28
C ASN A 433 -22.35 34.01 -23.66
N LYS A 434 -23.48 34.48 -24.19
CA LYS A 434 -24.67 33.68 -24.53
C LYS A 434 -24.33 32.59 -25.54
N ASP A 435 -23.28 32.83 -26.32
CA ASP A 435 -22.70 31.84 -27.21
C ASP A 435 -22.14 30.63 -26.45
N THR A 436 -21.57 30.83 -25.25
CA THR A 436 -21.07 29.74 -24.39
C THR A 436 -22.23 28.95 -23.76
N GLU A 437 -23.31 29.63 -23.37
CA GLU A 437 -24.55 28.97 -22.90
C GLU A 437 -25.15 28.09 -24.00
N ALA A 438 -25.31 28.65 -25.20
CA ALA A 438 -25.79 27.92 -26.37
C ALA A 438 -24.88 26.72 -26.73
N ALA A 439 -23.55 26.89 -26.70
CA ALA A 439 -22.59 25.82 -26.95
C ALA A 439 -22.72 24.66 -25.95
N ASN A 440 -22.89 24.96 -24.66
CA ASN A 440 -23.06 23.93 -23.63
C ASN A 440 -24.38 23.16 -23.79
N LEU A 441 -25.46 23.84 -24.18
CA LEU A 441 -26.76 23.19 -24.44
C LEU A 441 -26.69 22.22 -25.62
N LEU A 442 -25.93 22.54 -26.67
CA LEU A 442 -25.76 21.65 -27.82
C LEU A 442 -25.13 20.30 -27.46
N HIS A 443 -24.28 20.25 -26.42
CA HIS A 443 -23.69 19.01 -25.92
C HIS A 443 -24.68 18.12 -25.15
N LEU A 444 -25.77 18.68 -24.66
CA LEU A 444 -26.81 17.95 -23.92
C LEU A 444 -27.92 17.41 -24.84
N ILE A 445 -28.02 17.91 -26.07
CA ILE A 445 -29.03 17.48 -27.04
C ILE A 445 -28.52 16.22 -27.75
N GLY A 446 -29.21 15.09 -27.52
CA GLY A 446 -28.87 13.79 -28.11
C GLY A 446 -29.21 13.62 -29.59
N PHE A 447 -29.77 14.64 -30.23
CA PHE A 447 -30.13 14.67 -31.65
C PHE A 447 -29.26 15.71 -32.41
N PRO A 448 -29.10 15.59 -33.73
CA PRO A 448 -28.41 16.60 -34.54
C PRO A 448 -28.94 18.02 -34.27
N ALA A 449 -28.08 18.90 -33.77
CA ALA A 449 -28.47 20.25 -33.37
C ALA A 449 -27.43 21.33 -33.72
N VAL A 450 -27.92 22.55 -33.97
CA VAL A 450 -27.14 23.76 -34.26
C VAL A 450 -27.74 24.95 -33.52
N ALA A 451 -26.87 25.85 -33.05
CA ALA A 451 -27.27 27.13 -32.46
C ALA A 451 -26.85 28.28 -33.38
N VAL A 452 -27.76 29.24 -33.57
CA VAL A 452 -27.61 30.34 -34.53
C VAL A 452 -27.98 31.65 -33.87
N ARG A 453 -27.17 32.71 -34.05
CA ARG A 453 -27.46 34.05 -33.52
C ARG A 453 -28.59 34.73 -34.30
N ALA A 454 -29.10 35.83 -33.75
CA ALA A 454 -30.13 36.65 -34.40
C ALA A 454 -29.73 37.22 -35.77
N ASP A 455 -28.43 37.31 -36.08
CA ASP A 455 -27.86 37.73 -37.36
C ASP A 455 -27.62 36.57 -38.34
N HIS A 456 -28.12 35.37 -38.03
CA HIS A 456 -27.97 34.13 -38.80
C HIS A 456 -26.54 33.57 -38.84
N SER A 457 -25.64 34.04 -37.97
CA SER A 457 -24.33 33.43 -37.79
C SER A 457 -24.40 32.20 -36.88
N VAL A 458 -23.67 31.14 -37.23
CA VAL A 458 -23.66 29.89 -36.46
C VAL A 458 -22.77 30.05 -35.22
N ILE A 459 -23.34 29.80 -34.04
CA ILE A 459 -22.63 29.81 -32.76
C ILE A 459 -21.84 28.51 -32.60
N GLY A 460 -22.45 27.38 -32.96
CA GLY A 460 -21.86 26.06 -32.87
C GLY A 460 -22.87 24.97 -33.25
N CYS A 461 -22.40 23.73 -33.40
CA CYS A 461 -23.24 22.56 -33.65
C CYS A 461 -22.64 21.32 -33.00
N ASN A 462 -23.46 20.28 -32.79
CA ASN A 462 -22.98 19.00 -32.29
C ASN A 462 -22.56 18.05 -33.43
N GLN A 463 -21.89 16.95 -33.08
CA GLN A 463 -21.35 15.98 -34.03
C GLN A 463 -22.44 15.38 -34.95
N GLY A 464 -23.66 15.21 -34.45
CA GLY A 464 -24.78 14.71 -35.27
C GLY A 464 -25.15 15.67 -36.40
N PHE A 465 -25.13 16.97 -36.13
CA PHE A 465 -25.43 17.99 -37.14
C PHE A 465 -24.31 18.14 -38.18
N GLU A 466 -23.03 17.99 -37.78
CA GLU A 466 -21.89 18.01 -38.70
C GLU A 466 -22.02 16.95 -39.82
N GLN A 467 -22.53 15.77 -39.46
CA GLN A 467 -22.74 14.66 -40.40
C GLN A 467 -23.82 14.98 -41.43
N ILE A 468 -24.91 15.63 -41.02
CA ILE A 468 -26.01 16.03 -41.90
C ILE A 468 -25.60 17.22 -42.78
N ALA A 469 -24.97 18.24 -42.20
CA ALA A 469 -24.51 19.43 -42.91
C ALA A 469 -23.31 19.16 -43.83
N ARG A 470 -22.67 17.98 -43.72
CA ARG A 470 -21.44 17.58 -44.44
C ARG A 470 -20.34 18.65 -44.33
N ASN A 471 -20.25 19.25 -43.15
CA ASN A 471 -19.35 20.33 -42.81
C ASN A 471 -18.98 20.25 -41.32
N THR A 472 -17.78 20.71 -40.95
CA THR A 472 -17.31 20.62 -39.56
C THR A 472 -17.75 21.85 -38.76
N SER A 473 -17.96 21.71 -37.45
CA SER A 473 -18.27 22.82 -36.54
C SER A 473 -17.25 23.95 -36.64
N ALA A 474 -15.96 23.61 -36.74
CA ALA A 474 -14.87 24.57 -36.91
C ALA A 474 -14.96 25.40 -38.21
N MET A 475 -15.55 24.84 -39.27
CA MET A 475 -15.76 25.52 -40.54
C MET A 475 -17.08 26.30 -40.61
N MET A 476 -18.05 25.96 -39.76
CA MET A 476 -19.35 26.65 -39.70
C MET A 476 -19.39 27.75 -38.64
N MET A 477 -18.56 27.68 -37.59
CA MET A 477 -18.55 28.66 -36.51
C MET A 477 -18.31 30.09 -37.03
N ASN A 478 -19.17 31.02 -36.60
CA ASN A 478 -19.22 32.43 -37.03
C ASN A 478 -19.40 32.62 -38.55
N GLN A 479 -19.80 31.59 -39.30
CA GLN A 479 -20.25 31.71 -40.68
C GLN A 479 -21.76 31.86 -40.75
N THR A 480 -22.27 32.39 -41.87
CA THR A 480 -23.71 32.42 -42.14
C THR A 480 -24.22 31.01 -42.46
N LEU A 481 -25.54 30.87 -42.48
CA LEU A 481 -26.23 29.62 -42.88
C LEU A 481 -25.89 29.17 -44.32
N ASP A 482 -25.24 30.02 -45.14
CA ASP A 482 -24.73 29.65 -46.47
C ASP A 482 -23.64 28.59 -46.45
N SER A 483 -23.03 28.36 -45.29
CA SER A 483 -22.07 27.28 -45.07
C SER A 483 -22.72 25.88 -45.04
N ILE A 484 -24.05 25.80 -44.94
CA ILE A 484 -24.83 24.56 -45.03
C ILE A 484 -25.01 24.21 -46.52
N LYS A 485 -24.40 23.11 -46.96
CA LYS A 485 -24.39 22.72 -48.38
C LYS A 485 -25.74 22.24 -48.91
N ASP A 486 -26.59 21.74 -48.02
CA ASP A 486 -27.94 21.29 -48.36
C ASP A 486 -28.90 22.49 -48.44
N ALA A 487 -29.31 22.84 -49.66
CA ALA A 487 -30.16 23.98 -49.93
C ALA A 487 -31.57 23.83 -49.32
N ALA A 488 -32.09 22.59 -49.24
CA ALA A 488 -33.41 22.33 -48.70
C ALA A 488 -33.41 22.47 -47.17
N LEU A 489 -32.38 21.93 -46.50
CA LEU A 489 -32.18 22.10 -45.07
C LEU A 489 -31.98 23.58 -44.70
N ARG A 490 -31.15 24.31 -45.45
CA ARG A 490 -30.91 25.75 -45.23
C ARG A 490 -32.20 26.56 -45.34
N GLN A 491 -32.96 26.37 -46.41
CA GLN A 491 -34.21 27.11 -46.64
C GLN A 491 -35.24 26.80 -45.54
N ASN A 492 -35.28 25.55 -45.04
CA ASN A 492 -36.17 25.16 -43.97
C ASN A 492 -35.79 25.85 -42.64
N ILE A 493 -34.49 25.86 -42.30
CA ILE A 493 -33.98 26.56 -41.11
C ILE A 493 -34.30 28.05 -41.19
N GLU A 494 -34.04 28.72 -42.32
CA GLU A 494 -34.34 30.15 -42.50
C GLU A 494 -35.82 30.48 -42.32
N HIS A 495 -36.70 29.64 -42.87
CA HIS A 495 -38.15 29.77 -42.70
C HIS A 495 -38.58 29.62 -41.23
N LEU A 496 -38.00 28.64 -40.52
CA LEU A 496 -38.28 28.41 -39.10
C LEU A 496 -37.74 29.52 -38.20
N LEU A 497 -36.58 30.09 -38.51
CA LEU A 497 -36.03 31.25 -37.80
C LEU A 497 -36.97 32.46 -37.89
N GLY A 498 -37.56 32.70 -39.07
CA GLY A 498 -38.57 33.74 -39.26
C GLY A 498 -39.78 33.56 -38.34
N LYS A 499 -40.35 32.35 -38.31
CA LYS A 499 -41.50 32.02 -37.44
C LYS A 499 -41.17 32.10 -35.95
N ALA A 500 -40.00 31.58 -35.56
CA ALA A 500 -39.53 31.61 -34.18
C ALA A 500 -39.25 33.02 -33.67
N ARG A 501 -38.95 33.97 -34.57
CA ARG A 501 -38.79 35.38 -34.22
C ARG A 501 -40.11 36.09 -33.95
N GLU A 502 -41.17 35.73 -34.66
CA GLU A 502 -42.51 36.32 -34.47
C GLU A 502 -43.19 35.81 -33.19
N VAL A 503 -42.98 34.54 -32.84
CA VAL A 503 -43.51 33.93 -31.61
C VAL A 503 -42.38 33.19 -30.88
N PRO A 504 -41.57 33.89 -30.05
CA PRO A 504 -40.40 33.30 -29.38
C PRO A 504 -40.72 32.23 -28.33
N SER A 505 -41.91 32.27 -27.76
CA SER A 505 -42.33 31.39 -26.65
C SER A 505 -42.73 29.98 -27.08
N SER A 506 -42.77 29.67 -28.37
CA SER A 506 -43.17 28.37 -28.91
C SER A 506 -42.07 27.70 -29.73
N ILE A 507 -42.06 26.37 -29.71
CA ILE A 507 -41.26 25.57 -30.63
C ILE A 507 -41.99 25.52 -31.97
N HIS A 508 -41.29 25.88 -33.05
CA HIS A 508 -41.78 25.80 -34.42
C HIS A 508 -41.15 24.61 -35.12
N SER A 509 -41.96 23.85 -35.85
CA SER A 509 -41.52 22.61 -36.49
C SER A 509 -41.90 22.58 -37.96
N ASP A 510 -41.02 21.99 -38.77
CA ASP A 510 -41.29 21.65 -40.16
C ASP A 510 -40.76 20.24 -40.46
N GLN A 511 -41.20 19.62 -41.56
CA GLN A 511 -40.77 18.27 -41.92
C GLN A 511 -39.89 18.28 -43.16
N LEU A 512 -38.79 17.54 -43.11
CA LEU A 512 -37.89 17.36 -44.24
C LEU A 512 -37.46 15.90 -44.36
N ASP A 513 -37.48 15.39 -45.59
CA ASP A 513 -37.01 14.04 -45.90
C ASP A 513 -35.48 14.04 -46.04
N PHE A 514 -34.81 13.24 -45.21
CA PHE A 514 -33.39 12.96 -45.34
C PHE A 514 -33.20 11.50 -45.77
N SER A 515 -32.85 11.30 -47.04
CA SER A 515 -32.47 9.97 -47.58
C SER A 515 -33.54 8.89 -47.38
N GLY A 516 -34.84 9.25 -47.46
CA GLY A 516 -35.97 8.34 -47.31
C GLY A 516 -36.55 8.26 -45.89
N HIS A 517 -36.01 9.04 -44.95
CA HIS A 517 -36.51 9.13 -43.59
C HIS A 517 -37.06 10.53 -43.32
N LEU A 518 -38.34 10.60 -42.92
CA LEU A 518 -39.00 11.85 -42.59
C LEU A 518 -38.54 12.34 -41.22
N CYS A 519 -37.91 13.51 -41.18
CA CYS A 519 -37.44 14.13 -39.94
C CYS A 519 -38.21 15.42 -39.66
N ALA A 520 -38.47 15.67 -38.39
CA ALA A 520 -38.96 16.96 -37.90
C ALA A 520 -37.77 17.87 -37.55
N ILE A 521 -37.75 19.06 -38.14
CA ILE A 521 -36.80 20.13 -37.81
C ILE A 521 -37.52 21.06 -36.85
N ASN A 522 -37.04 21.14 -35.62
CA ASN A 522 -37.59 21.99 -34.56
C ASN A 522 -36.69 23.21 -34.35
N CYS A 523 -37.28 24.38 -34.22
CA CYS A 523 -36.60 25.64 -33.93
C CYS A 523 -37.27 26.34 -32.74
N GLN A 524 -36.47 26.78 -31.79
CA GLN A 524 -36.92 27.58 -30.66
C GLN A 524 -36.03 28.81 -30.51
N ALA A 525 -36.65 29.98 -30.35
CA ALA A 525 -35.95 31.20 -30.00
C ALA A 525 -35.69 31.22 -28.49
N VAL A 526 -34.47 31.56 -28.10
CA VAL A 526 -34.08 31.77 -26.71
C VAL A 526 -33.88 33.27 -26.53
N SER A 527 -34.65 33.85 -25.61
CA SER A 527 -34.62 35.27 -25.29
C SER A 527 -34.59 35.45 -23.77
N THR A 528 -33.73 36.34 -23.30
CA THR A 528 -33.69 36.77 -21.89
C THR A 528 -34.25 38.17 -21.68
N SER A 529 -34.54 38.91 -22.76
CA SER A 529 -35.15 40.24 -22.79
C SER A 529 -36.14 40.35 -23.96
N GLU A 530 -36.61 41.56 -24.32
CA GLU A 530 -37.50 41.77 -25.48
C GLU A 530 -36.88 41.40 -26.84
N THR A 531 -35.57 41.10 -26.88
CA THR A 531 -34.86 40.67 -28.10
C THR A 531 -34.42 39.21 -28.03
N VAL A 532 -34.48 38.51 -29.18
CA VAL A 532 -33.98 37.14 -29.32
C VAL A 532 -32.45 37.14 -29.27
N ASP A 533 -31.88 36.34 -28.35
CA ASP A 533 -30.44 36.21 -28.15
C ASP A 533 -29.84 35.21 -29.16
N TYR A 534 -30.43 34.02 -29.25
CA TYR A 534 -30.07 32.98 -30.21
C TYR A 534 -31.23 32.01 -30.46
N PHE A 535 -31.10 31.22 -31.52
CA PHE A 535 -32.02 30.16 -31.89
C PHE A 535 -31.36 28.81 -31.71
N LEU A 536 -32.11 27.86 -31.18
CA LEU A 536 -31.71 26.47 -31.06
C LEU A 536 -32.50 25.63 -32.05
N ILE A 537 -31.80 24.89 -32.89
CA ILE A 537 -32.40 24.02 -33.91
C ILE A 537 -31.99 22.58 -33.65
N SER A 538 -32.95 21.66 -33.69
CA SER A 538 -32.72 20.22 -33.56
C SER A 538 -33.47 19.45 -34.64
N ILE A 539 -32.85 18.41 -35.19
CA ILE A 539 -33.45 17.51 -36.18
C ILE A 539 -33.75 16.18 -35.49
N VAL A 540 -35.02 15.82 -35.39
CA VAL A 540 -35.50 14.61 -34.72
C VAL A 540 -36.21 13.72 -35.74
N PRO A 541 -36.05 12.39 -35.71
CA PRO A 541 -36.86 11.50 -36.54
C PRO A 541 -38.34 11.72 -36.24
N SER A 542 -39.18 11.89 -37.26
CA SER A 542 -40.63 11.92 -37.02
C SER A 542 -41.09 10.50 -36.70
N GLU A 543 -41.78 10.29 -35.58
CA GLU A 543 -42.28 8.95 -35.22
C GLU A 543 -43.27 8.48 -36.28
N GLY A 544 -42.81 7.56 -37.14
CA GLY A 544 -43.57 7.05 -38.28
C GLY A 544 -42.71 6.40 -39.38
N GLY A 545 -41.87 5.43 -39.02
CA GLY A 545 -41.11 4.60 -39.97
C GLY A 545 -40.08 3.76 -39.22
N GLY A 546 -40.39 2.48 -39.04
CA GLY A 546 -39.66 1.55 -38.16
C GLY A 546 -38.26 1.15 -38.61
#